data_AF-G2X2M5-F1
#
_entry.id   AF-G2X2M5-F1
#
_cell.length_a   1.000
_cell.length_b   1.000
_cell.length_c   1.000
_cell.angle_alpha   90.00
_cell.angle_beta   90.00
_cell.angle_gamma   90.00
#
_symmetry.space_group_name_H-M   'P 1'
#
loop_
_entity.id
_entity.type
_entity.pdbx_description
1 polymer ?
#
loop_
_entity_poly.entity_id
_entity_poly.type
_entity_poly.pdbx_seq_one_letter_code
_entity_poly.pdbx_strand_id
1 'polypeptide(L)'
;MPMQETPEWGIEVHGPTDNLFRITVVALEFAQREQQGFGHRFLWYANISFRLDGLFYVIAQLQERVSGSLAYRAWACIEKAYGYHQDLSDLDDKETMTLGNLVIVAWDARQAHFVSGRIPLPEPHFVTTLRETVMMMKV
;
A
#
# COMPACT_ATOMS: atom_id res chain seq x y z
N MET A 1 -1.42 -9.87 -19.72
CA MET A 1 -1.39 -8.93 -20.86
C MET A 1 0.05 -8.50 -21.11
N PRO A 2 0.49 -8.34 -22.36
CA PRO A 2 1.79 -7.77 -22.72
C PRO A 2 1.97 -6.37 -22.10
N MET A 3 3.21 -6.01 -21.76
CA MET A 3 3.52 -4.73 -21.09
C MET A 3 3.11 -3.50 -21.90
N GLN A 4 3.17 -3.59 -23.23
CA GLN A 4 2.90 -2.46 -24.14
C GLN A 4 1.42 -2.11 -24.31
N GLU A 5 0.51 -3.00 -23.91
CA GLU A 5 -0.95 -2.82 -24.07
C GLU A 5 -1.60 -2.10 -22.88
N THR A 6 -0.76 -1.60 -21.98
CA THR A 6 -1.20 -1.12 -20.68
C THR A 6 -1.37 0.39 -20.71
N PRO A 7 -2.41 0.95 -20.06
CA PRO A 7 -2.64 2.39 -20.12
C PRO A 7 -1.50 3.19 -19.45
N GLU A 8 -0.71 2.55 -18.60
CA GLU A 8 0.45 3.16 -17.94
C GLU A 8 1.75 3.05 -18.76
N TRP A 9 1.74 2.34 -19.89
CA TRP A 9 2.91 2.16 -20.77
C TRP A 9 3.38 3.48 -21.36
N GLY A 10 4.68 3.76 -21.25
CA GLY A 10 5.28 4.99 -21.78
C GLY A 10 5.01 6.25 -20.94
N ILE A 11 4.25 6.14 -19.85
CA ILE A 11 3.97 7.24 -18.91
C ILE A 11 4.57 6.94 -17.53
N GLU A 12 4.25 5.78 -16.96
CA GLU A 12 4.76 5.34 -15.65
C GLU A 12 5.51 4.01 -15.74
N VAL A 13 5.36 3.27 -16.84
CA VAL A 13 6.01 1.98 -17.08
C VAL A 13 7.02 2.14 -18.21
N HIS A 14 8.30 2.23 -17.85
CA HIS A 14 9.41 2.38 -18.80
C HIS A 14 10.32 1.15 -18.82
N GLY A 15 10.31 0.34 -17.77
CA GLY A 15 11.14 -0.86 -17.69
C GLY A 15 10.54 -2.01 -16.89
N PRO A 16 11.31 -3.11 -16.75
CA PRO A 16 10.87 -4.30 -16.02
C PRO A 16 10.51 -4.01 -14.55
N THR A 17 11.25 -3.13 -13.88
CA THR A 17 10.99 -2.75 -12.49
C THR A 17 9.65 -2.01 -12.31
N ASP A 18 9.36 -1.06 -13.21
CA ASP A 18 8.07 -0.34 -13.17
C ASP A 18 6.90 -1.29 -13.45
N ASN A 19 7.10 -2.23 -14.37
CA ASN A 19 6.09 -3.23 -14.67
C ASN A 19 5.89 -4.21 -13.51
N LEU A 20 6.95 -4.56 -12.76
CA LEU A 20 6.81 -5.37 -11.55
C LEU A 20 5.98 -4.62 -10.51
N PHE A 21 6.27 -3.34 -10.25
CA PHE A 21 5.45 -2.50 -9.37
C PHE A 21 3.99 -2.49 -9.80
N ARG A 22 3.73 -2.24 -11.08
CA ARG A 22 2.39 -2.25 -11.65
C ARG A 22 1.66 -3.58 -11.47
N ILE A 23 2.31 -4.70 -11.79
CA ILE A 23 1.74 -6.04 -11.65
C ILE A 23 1.38 -6.30 -10.19
N THR A 24 2.25 -5.92 -9.25
CA THR A 24 1.98 -6.11 -7.82
C THR A 24 0.81 -5.24 -7.35
N VAL A 25 0.71 -3.98 -7.77
CA VAL A 25 -0.45 -3.13 -7.47
C VAL A 25 -1.74 -3.73 -8.02
N VAL A 26 -1.73 -4.19 -9.27
CA VAL A 26 -2.90 -4.85 -9.90
C VAL A 26 -3.28 -6.15 -9.16
N ALA A 27 -2.30 -6.92 -8.69
CA ALA A 27 -2.55 -8.13 -7.91
C ALA A 27 -3.22 -7.82 -6.56
N LEU A 28 -2.77 -6.75 -5.88
CA LEU A 28 -3.41 -6.27 -4.63
C LEU A 28 -4.84 -5.81 -4.88
N GLU A 29 -5.09 -5.05 -5.95
CA GLU A 29 -6.44 -4.62 -6.31
C GLU A 29 -7.37 -5.80 -6.61
N PHE A 30 -6.85 -6.84 -7.27
CA PHE A 30 -7.61 -8.04 -7.55
C PHE A 30 -7.96 -8.79 -6.25
N ALA A 31 -6.98 -9.02 -5.37
CA ALA A 31 -7.21 -9.65 -4.08
C ALA A 31 -8.26 -8.89 -3.23
N GLN A 32 -8.23 -7.56 -3.28
CA GLN A 32 -9.23 -6.74 -2.57
C GLN A 32 -10.63 -6.83 -3.17
N ARG A 33 -10.74 -6.93 -4.50
CA ARG A 33 -12.04 -7.16 -5.16
C ARG A 33 -12.62 -8.52 -4.78
N GLU A 34 -11.77 -9.53 -4.70
CA GLU A 34 -12.16 -10.86 -4.23
C GLU A 34 -12.68 -10.75 -2.77
N GLN A 35 -11.94 -10.10 -1.86
CA GLN A 35 -12.37 -9.87 -0.48
C GLN A 35 -13.73 -9.16 -0.38
N GLN A 36 -14.01 -8.19 -1.26
CA GLN A 36 -15.31 -7.49 -1.30
C GLN A 36 -16.44 -8.35 -1.89
N GLY A 37 -16.12 -9.22 -2.84
CA GLY A 37 -17.09 -10.10 -3.51
C GLY A 37 -17.48 -11.31 -2.68
N PHE A 38 -16.58 -11.81 -1.84
CA PHE A 38 -16.85 -12.90 -0.92
C PHE A 38 -17.62 -12.38 0.30
N GLY A 39 -18.84 -12.89 0.51
CA GLY A 39 -19.57 -12.63 1.76
C GLY A 39 -18.80 -13.16 2.98
N HIS A 40 -19.16 -12.69 4.18
CA HIS A 40 -18.46 -12.99 5.45
C HIS A 40 -18.06 -14.47 5.65
N ARG A 41 -18.83 -15.41 5.10
CA ARG A 41 -18.60 -16.85 5.20
C ARG A 41 -17.37 -17.36 4.43
N PHE A 42 -16.87 -16.61 3.44
CA PHE A 42 -15.73 -16.98 2.60
C PHE A 42 -14.56 -15.99 2.69
N LEU A 43 -14.63 -14.99 3.58
CA LEU A 43 -13.53 -14.04 3.81
C LEU A 43 -12.21 -14.73 4.17
N TRP A 44 -12.27 -15.86 4.89
CA TRP A 44 -11.09 -16.65 5.22
C TRP A 44 -10.33 -17.12 3.96
N TYR A 45 -11.03 -17.44 2.87
CA TYR A 45 -10.43 -17.88 1.62
C TYR A 45 -9.76 -16.70 0.90
N ALA A 46 -10.45 -15.56 0.85
CA ALA A 46 -9.90 -14.33 0.29
C ALA A 46 -8.65 -13.85 1.06
N ASN A 47 -8.62 -14.05 2.38
CA ASN A 47 -7.47 -13.73 3.22
C ASN A 47 -6.25 -14.63 2.95
N ILE A 48 -6.43 -15.88 2.51
CA ILE A 48 -5.32 -16.75 2.09
C ILE A 48 -4.64 -16.19 0.82
N SER A 49 -5.41 -15.54 -0.05
CA SER A 49 -4.88 -14.92 -1.27
C SER A 49 -4.16 -13.59 -1.00
N PHE A 50 -4.37 -12.97 0.17
CA PHE A 50 -3.64 -11.79 0.58
C PHE A 50 -2.21 -12.18 1.01
N ARG A 51 -1.21 -11.66 0.29
CA ARG A 51 0.20 -11.91 0.60
C ARG A 51 0.87 -10.63 1.09
N LEU A 52 1.33 -10.66 2.34
CA LEU A 52 2.08 -9.56 2.97
C LEU A 52 3.30 -9.15 2.15
N ASP A 53 3.99 -10.09 1.51
CA ASP A 53 5.15 -9.82 0.65
C ASP A 53 4.85 -8.79 -0.45
N GLY A 54 3.67 -8.88 -1.09
CA GLY A 54 3.28 -7.96 -2.16
C GLY A 54 2.99 -6.56 -1.63
N LEU A 55 2.36 -6.49 -0.45
CA LEU A 55 2.09 -5.23 0.24
C LEU A 55 3.39 -4.57 0.69
N PHE A 56 4.31 -5.35 1.29
CA PHE A 56 5.63 -4.89 1.72
C PHE A 56 6.42 -4.31 0.55
N TYR A 57 6.48 -5.05 -0.57
CA TYR A 57 7.16 -4.59 -1.77
C TYR A 57 6.58 -3.26 -2.28
N VAL A 58 5.26 -3.15 -2.37
CA VAL A 58 4.59 -1.92 -2.84
C VAL A 58 4.90 -0.74 -1.91
N ILE A 59 4.79 -0.91 -0.59
CA ILE A 59 5.10 0.15 0.38
C ILE A 59 6.56 0.58 0.27
N ALA A 60 7.50 -0.38 0.16
CA ALA A 60 8.91 -0.06 -0.01
C ALA A 60 9.17 0.77 -1.29
N GLN A 61 8.50 0.45 -2.39
CA GLN A 61 8.60 1.22 -3.63
C GLN A 61 7.99 2.63 -3.54
N LEU A 62 7.00 2.85 -2.67
CA LEU A 62 6.34 4.16 -2.51
C LEU A 62 7.21 5.21 -1.81
N GLN A 63 8.32 4.82 -1.19
CA GLN A 63 9.32 5.77 -0.68
C GLN A 63 9.95 6.62 -1.81
N GLU A 64 10.11 6.02 -2.99
CA GLU A 64 10.62 6.70 -4.19
C GLU A 64 9.48 7.11 -5.13
N ARG A 65 8.45 6.26 -5.26
CA ARG A 65 7.29 6.45 -6.15
C ARG A 65 6.17 7.23 -5.46
N VAL A 66 6.45 8.48 -5.13
CA VAL A 66 5.59 9.34 -4.29
C VAL A 66 4.32 9.84 -4.99
N SER A 67 4.27 9.85 -6.32
CA SER A 67 3.16 10.39 -7.11
C SER A 67 2.94 9.57 -8.40
N GLY A 68 1.85 9.86 -9.13
CA GLY A 68 1.44 9.09 -10.31
C GLY A 68 0.25 8.16 -10.04
N SER A 69 -0.43 7.74 -11.10
CA SER A 69 -1.62 6.89 -11.06
C SER A 69 -1.40 5.61 -10.29
N LEU A 70 -0.27 4.93 -10.52
CA LEU A 70 0.07 3.70 -9.81
C LEU A 70 0.32 3.94 -8.32
N ALA A 71 0.94 5.07 -7.96
CA ALA A 71 1.12 5.45 -6.56
C ALA A 71 -0.23 5.72 -5.88
N TYR A 72 -1.15 6.46 -6.51
CA TYR A 72 -2.49 6.69 -5.97
C TYR A 72 -3.25 5.39 -5.74
N ARG A 73 -3.21 4.47 -6.71
CA ARG A 73 -3.85 3.16 -6.62
C ARG A 73 -3.24 2.30 -5.52
N ALA A 74 -1.90 2.29 -5.42
CA ALA A 74 -1.18 1.59 -4.37
C ALA A 74 -1.58 2.08 -2.97
N TRP A 75 -1.67 3.40 -2.76
CA TRP A 75 -2.12 3.95 -1.47
C TRP A 75 -3.58 3.60 -1.14
N ALA A 76 -4.47 3.58 -2.13
CA ALA A 76 -5.83 3.11 -1.94
C ALA A 76 -5.88 1.62 -1.56
N CYS A 77 -4.96 0.80 -2.10
CA CYS A 77 -4.81 -0.58 -1.67
C CYS A 77 -4.29 -0.68 -0.23
N ILE A 78 -3.28 0.11 0.15
CA ILE A 78 -2.74 0.09 1.51
C ILE A 78 -3.84 0.46 2.51
N GLU A 79 -4.57 1.55 2.29
CA GLU A 79 -5.65 1.99 3.17
C GLU A 79 -6.72 0.89 3.36
N LYS A 80 -7.14 0.25 2.27
CA LYS A 80 -8.07 -0.89 2.34
C LYS A 80 -7.50 -2.09 3.09
N ALA A 81 -6.22 -2.39 2.92
CA ALA A 81 -5.57 -3.49 3.62
C ALA A 81 -5.60 -3.25 5.15
N TYR A 82 -5.23 -2.05 5.60
CA TYR A 82 -5.33 -1.66 7.01
C TYR A 82 -6.79 -1.61 7.52
N GLY A 83 -7.76 -1.38 6.64
CA GLY A 83 -9.19 -1.45 6.99
C GLY A 83 -9.74 -2.88 7.12
N TYR A 84 -9.20 -3.85 6.37
CA TYR A 84 -9.66 -5.24 6.40
C TYR A 84 -8.91 -6.13 7.40
N HIS A 85 -7.66 -5.77 7.72
CA HIS A 85 -6.75 -6.58 8.51
C HIS A 85 -6.34 -5.80 9.76
N GLN A 86 -7.08 -5.98 10.86
CA GLN A 86 -6.78 -5.32 12.14
C GLN A 86 -5.41 -5.71 12.68
N ASP A 87 -4.98 -6.95 12.40
CA ASP A 87 -3.66 -7.49 12.70
C ASP A 87 -2.51 -6.63 12.17
N LEU A 88 -2.70 -5.92 11.04
CA LEU A 88 -1.70 -5.00 10.53
C LEU A 88 -1.52 -3.75 11.39
N SER A 89 -2.55 -3.35 12.13
CA SER A 89 -2.58 -2.15 12.98
C SER A 89 -2.19 -2.45 14.43
N ASP A 90 -2.34 -3.70 14.87
CA ASP A 90 -2.03 -4.13 16.23
C ASP A 90 -0.51 -4.19 16.47
N LEU A 91 0.27 -4.41 15.40
CA LEU A 91 1.73 -4.41 15.42
C LEU A 91 2.33 -5.42 16.43
N ASP A 92 1.61 -6.52 16.67
CA ASP A 92 1.96 -7.53 17.68
C ASP A 92 3.24 -8.31 17.38
N ASP A 93 3.68 -8.31 16.12
CA ASP A 93 4.85 -9.04 15.67
C ASP A 93 5.84 -8.15 14.91
N LYS A 94 7.07 -8.67 14.72
CA LYS A 94 8.15 -7.90 14.10
C LYS A 94 7.85 -7.52 12.64
N GLU A 95 7.13 -8.36 11.92
CA GLU A 95 6.79 -8.14 10.51
C GLU A 95 5.77 -7.01 10.37
N THR A 96 4.69 -7.05 11.15
CA THR A 96 3.68 -5.97 11.18
C THR A 96 4.27 -4.65 11.68
N MET A 97 5.14 -4.68 12.70
CA MET A 97 5.93 -3.51 13.13
C MET A 97 6.81 -2.93 12.01
N THR A 98 7.50 -3.79 11.27
CA THR A 98 8.36 -3.33 10.16
C THR A 98 7.52 -2.72 9.05
N LEU A 99 6.40 -3.36 8.71
CA LEU A 99 5.46 -2.88 7.72
C LEU A 99 4.88 -1.50 8.10
N GLY A 100 4.43 -1.33 9.34
CA GLY A 100 3.91 -0.06 9.86
C GLY A 100 4.95 1.06 9.80
N ASN A 101 6.20 0.80 10.18
CA ASN A 101 7.29 1.78 10.03
C ASN A 101 7.56 2.13 8.56
N LEU A 102 7.52 1.16 7.66
CA LEU A 102 7.69 1.41 6.22
C LEU A 102 6.57 2.27 5.65
N VAL A 103 5.33 2.07 6.09
CA VAL A 103 4.18 2.90 5.70
C VAL A 103 4.41 4.34 6.14
N ILE A 104 4.82 4.55 7.39
CA ILE A 104 5.09 5.89 7.94
C ILE A 104 6.16 6.60 7.10
N VAL A 105 7.29 5.92 6.83
CA VAL A 105 8.40 6.49 6.03
C VAL A 105 7.95 6.81 4.61
N ALA A 106 7.21 5.90 3.96
CA ALA A 106 6.68 6.13 2.61
C ALA A 106 5.68 7.30 2.59
N TRP A 107 4.86 7.44 3.63
CA TRP A 107 3.93 8.56 3.76
C TRP A 107 4.66 9.89 3.93
N ASP A 108 5.71 9.94 4.77
CA ASP A 108 6.53 11.13 4.98
C ASP A 108 7.18 11.60 3.66
N ALA A 109 7.75 10.68 2.89
CA ALA A 109 8.32 10.97 1.58
C ALA A 109 7.28 11.56 0.62
N ARG A 110 6.07 10.98 0.61
CA ARG A 110 4.96 11.46 -0.20
C ARG A 110 4.51 12.85 0.23
N GLN A 111 4.28 13.06 1.52
CA GLN A 111 3.83 14.34 2.05
C GLN A 111 4.84 15.44 1.74
N ALA A 112 6.14 15.17 1.93
CA ALA A 112 7.22 16.11 1.60
C ALA A 112 7.18 16.53 0.12
N HIS A 113 6.96 15.57 -0.80
CA HIS A 113 6.82 15.86 -2.22
C HIS A 113 5.65 16.80 -2.51
N PHE A 114 4.44 16.53 -1.98
CA PHE A 114 3.27 17.38 -2.25
C PHE A 114 3.36 18.76 -1.59
N VAL A 115 3.89 18.84 -0.36
CA VAL A 115 4.12 20.11 0.35
C VAL A 115 5.13 20.97 -0.42
N SER A 116 6.19 20.38 -0.99
CA SER A 116 7.13 21.11 -1.85
C SER A 116 6.45 21.71 -3.08
N GLY A 117 5.42 21.05 -3.61
CA GLY A 117 4.56 21.52 -4.68
C GLY A 117 3.44 22.47 -4.24
N ARG A 118 3.41 22.90 -2.97
CA ARG A 118 2.36 23.72 -2.34
C ARG A 118 0.97 23.11 -2.39
N ILE A 119 0.89 21.78 -2.47
CA ILE A 119 -0.37 21.04 -2.41
C ILE A 119 -0.45 20.42 -1.00
N PRO A 120 -1.37 20.88 -0.13
CA PRO A 120 -1.54 20.25 1.16
C PRO A 120 -2.11 18.85 0.97
N LEU A 121 -1.39 17.84 1.47
CA LEU A 121 -1.84 16.45 1.48
C LEU A 121 -2.18 16.06 2.93
N PRO A 122 -3.48 15.93 3.28
CA PRO A 122 -3.87 15.53 4.63
C PRO A 122 -3.44 14.10 4.90
N GLU A 123 -2.97 13.84 6.13
CA GLU A 123 -2.59 12.48 6.56
C GLU A 123 -3.85 11.61 6.73
N PRO A 124 -3.89 10.41 6.13
CA PRO A 124 -4.97 9.45 6.32
C PRO A 124 -5.01 8.95 7.76
N HIS A 125 -6.23 8.66 8.22
CA HIS A 125 -6.46 8.22 9.60
C HIS A 125 -5.60 7.00 10.00
N PHE A 126 -5.48 6.00 9.13
CA PHE A 126 -4.69 4.79 9.42
C PHE A 126 -3.20 5.09 9.64
N VAL A 127 -2.64 6.10 8.98
CA VAL A 127 -1.24 6.51 9.18
C VAL A 127 -1.09 7.16 10.55
N THR A 128 -2.05 8.00 10.94
CA THR A 128 -2.06 8.61 12.28
C THR A 128 -2.15 7.54 13.37
N THR A 129 -3.05 6.57 13.23
CA THR A 129 -3.17 5.41 14.14
C THR A 129 -1.85 4.64 14.23
N LEU A 130 -1.21 4.34 13.10
CA LEU A 130 0.09 3.65 13.08
C LEU A 130 1.16 4.42 13.85
N ARG A 131 1.23 5.75 13.70
CA ARG A 131 2.20 6.57 14.45
C ARG A 131 1.96 6.51 15.94
N GLU A 132 0.71 6.59 16.36
CA GLU A 132 0.31 6.51 17.77
C GLU A 132 0.68 5.15 18.37
N THR A 133 0.34 4.04 17.70
CA THR A 133 0.68 2.68 18.15
C THR A 133 2.20 2.49 18.25
N VAL A 134 2.96 2.89 17.23
CA VAL A 134 4.43 2.81 17.25
C VAL A 134 5.04 3.65 18.37
N MET A 135 4.46 4.81 18.68
CA MET A 135 4.90 5.66 19.78
C MET A 135 4.64 5.02 21.14
N MET A 136 3.47 4.39 21.34
CA MET A 136 3.14 3.70 22.58
C MET A 136 4.03 2.48 22.86
N MET A 137 4.46 1.76 21.84
CA MET A 137 5.34 0.59 21.99
C MET A 137 6.81 0.92 22.27
N LYS A 138 7.22 2.18 22.09
CA LYS A 138 8.60 2.65 22.36
C LYS A 138 8.79 3.17 23.80
N VAL A 139 7.70 3.22 24.60
CA VAL A 139 7.69 3.63 26.02
C VAL A 139 7.87 2.42 26.92
#